data_AF-A0A4S1M2N7-F1
#
_entry.id   AF-A0A4S1M2N7-F1
#
_cell.length_a   1.000
_cell.length_b   1.000
_cell.length_c   1.000
_cell.angle_alpha   90.00
_cell.angle_beta   90.00
_cell.angle_gamma   90.00
#
_symmetry.space_group_name_H-M   'P 1'
#
loop_
_entity.id
_entity.type
_entity.pdbx_description
1 polymer ?
#
loop_
_entity_poly.entity_id
_entity_poly.type
_entity_poly.pdbx_seq_one_letter_code
_entity_poly.pdbx_strand_id
1 'polypeptide(L)'
;SRGLGCEPVIATAASTPLLYDQSEYEMAGALQGEPYKIVKSKLSNLDIPWGAEVVLEGEILAGEREYEGPFGEFTGHYSGGRSMPIIKIKRVCHRNNPIFEHLYLGMPWTEVDYMVGINTCVPLYQQLKEAYPNEIVAVNAMYTHGLIAIVSTKSRYGGFAKAVGMRALTTPHG
;
A
#
# COMPACT_ATOMS: atom_id res chain seq x y z
N SER A 1 -1.29 5.03 -16.35
CA SER A 1 -2.75 4.79 -16.24
C SER A 1 -3.08 4.54 -14.77
N ARG A 2 -4.31 4.83 -14.33
CA ARG A 2 -4.78 4.60 -12.96
C ARG A 2 -6.17 3.97 -13.03
N GLY A 3 -6.35 2.79 -12.42
CA GLY A 3 -7.67 2.17 -12.21
C GLY A 3 -8.26 2.57 -10.85
N LEU A 4 -9.58 2.74 -10.80
CA LEU A 4 -10.38 3.02 -9.61
C LEU A 4 -11.52 2.00 -9.51
N GLY A 5 -11.93 1.64 -8.29
CA GLY A 5 -12.94 0.60 -8.06
C GLY A 5 -12.47 -0.76 -8.57
N CYS A 6 -11.21 -1.10 -8.32
CA CYS A 6 -10.66 -2.40 -8.72
C CYS A 6 -11.05 -3.49 -7.70
N GLU A 7 -10.87 -4.76 -8.06
CA GLU A 7 -11.12 -5.85 -7.12
C GLU A 7 -10.24 -5.74 -5.86
N PRO A 8 -10.74 -6.08 -4.66
CA PRO A 8 -10.01 -5.88 -3.40
C PRO A 8 -8.62 -6.53 -3.36
N VAL A 9 -8.42 -7.64 -4.07
CA VAL A 9 -7.14 -8.35 -4.11
C VAL A 9 -6.02 -7.51 -4.73
N ILE A 10 -6.30 -6.76 -5.82
CA ILE A 10 -5.28 -5.91 -6.45
C ILE A 10 -5.07 -4.63 -5.65
N ALA A 11 -6.10 -4.10 -4.99
CA ALA A 11 -5.95 -2.96 -4.08
C ALA A 11 -5.04 -3.31 -2.88
N THR A 12 -5.20 -4.53 -2.36
CA THR A 12 -4.34 -5.07 -1.29
C THR A 12 -2.91 -5.27 -1.81
N ALA A 13 -2.74 -5.96 -2.95
CA ALA A 13 -1.41 -6.20 -3.53
C ALA A 13 -0.67 -4.89 -3.89
N ALA A 14 -1.39 -3.90 -4.41
CA ALA A 14 -0.81 -2.60 -4.79
C ALA A 14 -0.45 -1.69 -3.61
N SER A 15 -0.90 -2.04 -2.40
CA SER A 15 -0.48 -1.38 -1.17
C SER A 15 0.58 -2.17 -0.40
N THR A 16 0.95 -3.36 -0.88
CA THR A 16 2.06 -4.15 -0.35
C THR A 16 3.39 -3.57 -0.84
N PRO A 17 4.38 -3.40 0.04
CA PRO A 17 5.72 -3.02 -0.39
C PRO A 17 6.37 -4.22 -1.08
N LEU A 18 6.45 -4.15 -2.41
CA LEU A 18 7.10 -5.15 -3.26
C LEU A 18 8.48 -4.67 -3.71
N LEU A 19 9.36 -5.61 -4.05
CA LEU A 19 10.64 -5.29 -4.69
C LEU A 19 10.41 -4.74 -6.10
N TYR A 20 11.36 -3.96 -6.61
CA TYR A 20 11.26 -3.28 -7.90
C TYR A 20 11.03 -4.24 -9.10
N ASP A 21 11.50 -5.48 -8.99
CA ASP A 21 11.38 -6.52 -9.99
C ASP A 21 10.15 -7.42 -9.79
N GLN A 22 9.35 -7.18 -8.74
CA GLN A 22 8.13 -7.92 -8.45
C GLN A 22 6.90 -7.18 -8.98
N SER A 23 5.92 -7.95 -9.45
CA SER A 23 4.68 -7.42 -10.02
C SER A 23 3.53 -7.56 -9.04
N GLU A 24 2.81 -6.46 -8.80
CA GLU A 24 1.57 -6.44 -8.01
C GLU A 24 0.50 -7.37 -8.62
N TYR A 25 0.47 -7.52 -9.94
CA TYR A 25 -0.46 -8.42 -10.62
C TYR A 25 -0.15 -9.89 -10.35
N GLU A 26 1.14 -10.24 -10.29
CA GLU A 26 1.56 -11.60 -9.95
C GLU A 26 1.28 -11.90 -8.48
N MET A 27 1.53 -10.94 -7.57
CA MET A 27 1.16 -11.07 -6.17
C MET A 27 -0.36 -11.21 -6.01
N ALA A 28 -1.16 -10.38 -6.68
CA ALA A 28 -2.61 -10.50 -6.67
C ALA A 28 -3.06 -11.88 -7.16
N GLY A 29 -2.43 -12.39 -8.23
CA GLY A 29 -2.69 -13.72 -8.76
C GLY A 29 -2.35 -14.84 -7.78
N ALA A 30 -1.21 -14.73 -7.09
CA ALA A 30 -0.79 -15.68 -6.06
C ALA A 30 -1.75 -15.68 -4.86
N LEU A 31 -2.24 -14.51 -4.43
CA LEU A 31 -3.18 -14.39 -3.31
C LEU A 31 -4.54 -15.01 -3.62
N GLN A 32 -5.06 -14.85 -4.85
CA GLN A 32 -6.35 -15.41 -5.25
C GLN A 32 -6.26 -16.85 -5.79
N GLY A 33 -5.04 -17.37 -6.01
CA GLY A 33 -4.81 -18.72 -6.51
C GLY A 33 -5.03 -18.91 -8.02
N GLU A 34 -5.24 -17.82 -8.77
CA GLU A 34 -5.38 -17.82 -10.23
C GLU A 34 -4.77 -16.55 -10.84
N PRO A 35 -4.27 -16.58 -12.10
CA PRO A 35 -3.68 -15.39 -12.72
C PRO A 35 -4.63 -14.18 -12.74
N TYR A 36 -4.12 -13.01 -12.34
CA TYR A 36 -4.92 -11.78 -12.31
C TYR A 36 -5.23 -11.29 -13.73
N LYS A 37 -6.50 -10.92 -13.96
CA LYS A 37 -6.98 -10.53 -15.29
C LYS A 37 -6.64 -9.07 -15.59
N ILE A 38 -5.95 -8.86 -16.70
CA ILE A 38 -5.51 -7.54 -17.16
C ILE A 38 -5.98 -7.26 -18.59
N VAL A 39 -6.08 -5.98 -18.94
CA VAL A 39 -6.31 -5.49 -20.30
C VAL A 39 -5.25 -4.48 -20.68
N LYS A 40 -4.82 -4.50 -21.95
CA LYS A 40 -3.88 -3.52 -22.47
C LYS A 40 -4.61 -2.23 -22.83
N SER A 41 -4.07 -1.11 -22.38
CA SER A 41 -4.54 0.20 -22.81
C SER A 41 -4.32 0.40 -24.31
N LYS A 42 -5.37 0.87 -25.01
CA LYS A 42 -5.25 1.33 -26.40
C LYS A 42 -4.46 2.64 -26.58
N LEU A 43 -4.22 3.40 -25.50
CA LEU A 43 -3.54 4.71 -25.57
C LEU A 43 -2.07 4.58 -25.17
N SER A 44 -1.81 3.90 -24.05
CA SER A 44 -0.49 3.84 -23.42
C SER A 44 0.18 2.46 -23.53
N ASN A 45 -0.53 1.43 -24.00
CA ASN A 45 -0.09 0.03 -23.99
C ASN A 45 0.30 -0.52 -22.60
N LEU A 46 -0.09 0.18 -21.54
CA LEU A 46 0.08 -0.25 -20.16
C LEU A 46 -0.98 -1.30 -19.79
N ASP A 47 -0.62 -2.17 -18.85
CA ASP A 47 -1.55 -3.08 -18.22
C ASP A 47 -2.51 -2.34 -17.31
N ILE A 48 -3.78 -2.72 -17.37
CA ILE A 48 -4.86 -2.17 -16.58
C ILE A 48 -5.62 -3.33 -15.95
N PRO A 49 -6.06 -3.24 -14.68
CA PRO A 49 -6.95 -4.22 -14.08
C PRO A 49 -8.22 -4.39 -14.92
N TRP A 50 -8.52 -5.61 -15.37
CA TRP A 50 -9.73 -5.89 -16.16
C TRP A 50 -11.01 -5.49 -15.41
N GLY A 51 -10.97 -5.58 -14.08
CA GLY A 51 -12.06 -5.25 -13.18
C GLY A 51 -12.35 -3.79 -12.93
N ALA A 52 -11.49 -2.87 -13.37
CA ALA A 52 -11.59 -1.47 -12.98
C ALA A 52 -12.93 -0.84 -13.40
N GLU A 53 -13.57 -0.14 -12.46
CA GLU A 53 -14.80 0.62 -12.69
C GLU A 53 -14.54 1.88 -13.52
N VAL A 54 -13.45 2.58 -13.22
CA VAL A 54 -12.98 3.77 -13.93
C VAL A 54 -11.47 3.68 -14.15
N VAL A 55 -11.01 4.07 -15.35
CA VAL A 55 -9.61 4.12 -15.72
C VAL A 55 -9.28 5.52 -16.23
N LEU A 56 -8.33 6.16 -15.56
CA LEU A 56 -7.76 7.45 -15.94
C LEU A 56 -6.43 7.24 -16.65
N GLU A 57 -6.30 7.79 -17.84
CA GLU A 57 -5.07 7.70 -18.63
C GLU A 57 -4.60 9.07 -19.06
N GLY A 58 -3.30 9.28 -18.92
CA GLY A 58 -2.68 10.58 -19.06
C GLY A 58 -1.20 10.50 -18.84
N GLU A 59 -0.59 11.65 -18.64
CA GLU A 59 0.84 11.80 -18.41
C GLU A 59 1.09 12.74 -17.23
N ILE A 60 2.19 12.49 -16.51
CA ILE A 60 2.68 13.40 -15.48
C ILE A 60 3.53 14.46 -16.20
N LEU A 61 3.19 15.73 -16.03
CA LEU A 61 3.92 16.83 -16.66
C LEU A 61 5.20 17.12 -15.87
N ALA A 62 6.35 16.84 -16.47
CA ALA A 62 7.65 17.04 -15.82
C ALA A 62 7.92 18.55 -15.64
N GLY A 63 8.25 18.95 -14.41
CA GLY A 63 8.55 20.35 -14.08
C GLY A 63 7.34 21.24 -13.81
N GLU A 64 6.13 20.78 -14.14
CA GLU A 64 4.88 21.49 -13.84
C GLU A 64 4.28 20.95 -12.54
N ARG A 65 3.95 21.87 -11.62
CA ARG A 65 3.39 21.54 -10.32
C ARG A 65 2.35 22.55 -9.89
N GLU A 66 1.34 22.07 -9.18
CA GLU A 66 0.27 22.88 -8.61
C GLU A 66 0.17 22.64 -7.10
N TYR A 67 -0.44 23.58 -6.39
CA TYR A 67 -0.68 23.43 -4.96
C TYR A 67 -1.81 22.43 -4.72
N GLU A 68 -1.52 21.35 -4.00
CA GLU A 68 -2.47 20.29 -3.64
C GLU A 68 -2.60 20.23 -2.10
N GLY A 69 -3.83 20.03 -1.62
CA GLY A 69 -4.19 20.06 -0.19
C GLY A 69 -4.86 21.37 0.26
N PRO A 70 -5.14 21.53 1.56
CA PRO A 70 -4.84 20.61 2.66
C PRO A 70 -5.65 19.31 2.59
N PHE A 71 -5.13 18.23 3.15
CA PHE A 71 -5.77 16.91 3.13
C PHE A 71 -5.73 16.25 4.52
N GLY A 72 -6.71 15.41 4.82
CA GLY A 72 -6.75 14.66 6.08
C GLY A 72 -5.69 13.57 6.06
N GLU A 73 -4.84 13.51 7.07
CA GLU A 73 -3.83 12.46 7.21
C GLU A 73 -4.30 11.36 8.14
N PHE A 74 -3.72 10.18 7.96
CA PHE A 74 -3.97 9.00 8.77
C PHE A 74 -3.67 9.18 10.28
N THR A 75 -2.95 10.25 10.64
CA THR A 75 -2.71 10.61 12.04
C THR A 75 -3.92 11.27 12.71
N GLY A 76 -5.01 11.52 11.98
CA GLY A 76 -6.18 12.23 12.48
C GLY A 76 -6.10 13.75 12.36
N HIS A 77 -5.07 14.30 11.70
CA HIS A 77 -4.85 15.73 11.56
C HIS A 77 -4.85 16.13 10.07
N TYR A 78 -5.16 17.39 9.77
CA TYR A 78 -4.95 17.92 8.42
C TYR A 78 -3.48 18.25 8.22
N SER A 79 -2.90 17.77 7.12
CA SER A 79 -1.61 18.27 6.63
C SER A 79 -1.81 19.57 5.84
N GLY A 80 -0.76 20.39 5.82
CA GLY A 80 -0.69 21.52 4.90
C GLY A 80 -0.62 21.04 3.45
N GLY A 81 -0.84 21.95 2.50
CA GLY A 81 -0.67 21.62 1.10
C GLY A 81 0.78 21.68 0.65
N ARG A 82 1.05 21.05 -0.49
CA ARG A 82 2.38 20.98 -1.11
C ARG A 82 2.28 21.09 -2.61
N SER A 83 3.38 21.52 -3.23
CA SER A 83 3.49 21.60 -4.68
C SER A 83 3.65 20.18 -5.27
N MET A 84 2.60 19.67 -5.90
CA MET A 84 2.51 18.31 -6.44
C MET A 84 2.54 18.29 -7.97
N PRO A 85 3.05 17.22 -8.60
CA PRO A 85 3.03 17.08 -10.05
C PRO A 85 1.61 17.11 -10.65
N ILE A 86 1.47 17.75 -11.81
CA ILE A 86 0.21 17.74 -12.55
C ILE A 86 0.09 16.45 -13.36
N ILE A 87 -1.06 15.78 -13.24
CA ILE A 87 -1.45 14.67 -14.11
C ILE A 87 -2.41 15.20 -15.18
N LYS A 88 -1.95 15.26 -16.43
CA LYS A 88 -2.79 15.66 -17.57
C LYS A 88 -3.54 14.45 -18.11
N ILE A 89 -4.85 14.40 -17.85
CA ILE A 89 -5.71 13.31 -18.33
C ILE A 89 -5.97 13.48 -19.83
N LYS A 90 -5.66 12.42 -20.59
CA LYS A 90 -5.89 12.30 -22.04
C LYS A 90 -7.12 11.47 -22.36
N ARG A 91 -7.46 10.49 -21.51
CA ARG A 91 -8.61 9.60 -21.71
C ARG A 91 -9.17 9.13 -20.38
N VAL A 92 -10.50 9.02 -20.34
CA VAL A 92 -11.24 8.35 -19.27
C VAL A 92 -12.02 7.21 -19.89
N CYS A 93 -11.89 6.00 -19.34
CA CYS A 93 -12.71 4.84 -19.69
C CYS A 93 -13.44 4.38 -18.44
N HIS A 94 -14.68 3.96 -18.55
CA HIS A 94 -15.45 3.49 -17.39
C HIS A 94 -16.50 2.44 -17.81
N ARG A 95 -16.96 1.67 -16.82
CA ARG A 95 -18.10 0.75 -16.99
C ARG A 95 -19.42 1.51 -17.11
N ASN A 96 -20.44 0.85 -17.63
CA ASN A 96 -21.80 1.38 -17.57
C ASN A 96 -22.24 1.47 -16.10
N ASN A 97 -22.66 2.65 -15.63
CA ASN A 97 -22.97 2.93 -14.23
C ASN A 97 -21.80 2.60 -13.27
N PRO A 98 -20.68 3.33 -13.36
CA PRO A 98 -19.47 2.99 -12.62
C PRO A 98 -19.63 3.25 -11.12
N ILE A 99 -19.02 2.38 -10.32
CA ILE A 99 -18.90 2.59 -8.87
C ILE A 99 -17.63 3.40 -8.60
N PHE A 100 -17.79 4.55 -7.95
CA PHE A 100 -16.66 5.36 -7.52
C PHE A 100 -16.29 5.03 -6.07
N GLU A 101 -15.17 4.32 -5.92
CA GLU A 101 -14.58 4.07 -4.61
C GLU A 101 -13.98 5.37 -4.06
N HIS A 102 -14.30 5.66 -2.81
CA HIS A 102 -13.73 6.78 -2.07
C HIS A 102 -13.29 6.26 -0.70
N LEU A 103 -12.22 6.83 -0.17
CA LEU A 103 -11.70 6.50 1.15
C LEU A 103 -11.75 7.74 2.03
N TYR A 104 -12.16 7.56 3.29
CA TYR A 104 -12.12 8.61 4.28
C TYR A 104 -10.81 8.51 5.06
N LEU A 105 -10.01 9.58 5.01
CA LEU A 105 -8.77 9.70 5.77
C LEU A 105 -8.95 10.70 6.91
N GLY A 106 -8.55 10.31 8.10
CA GLY A 106 -8.75 11.08 9.31
C GLY A 106 -8.36 10.28 10.56
N MET A 107 -9.13 10.45 11.64
CA MET A 107 -8.84 9.80 12.92
C MET A 107 -9.05 8.28 12.79
N PRO A 108 -8.04 7.45 13.12
CA PRO A 108 -8.18 6.00 13.13
C PRO A 108 -9.37 5.52 13.99
N TRP A 109 -10.06 4.45 13.62
CA TRP A 109 -9.71 3.48 12.57
C TRP A 109 -10.49 3.71 11.27
N THR A 110 -9.79 3.75 10.13
CA THR A 110 -10.36 3.82 8.77
C THR A 110 -9.88 2.68 7.89
N GLU A 111 -10.36 2.59 6.64
CA GLU A 111 -9.96 1.58 5.66
C GLU A 111 -8.44 1.55 5.44
N VAL A 112 -7.79 2.71 5.53
CA VAL A 112 -6.34 2.85 5.33
C VAL A 112 -5.57 2.18 6.47
N ASP A 113 -6.03 2.28 7.73
CA ASP A 113 -5.38 1.62 8.87
C ASP A 113 -5.37 0.09 8.70
N TYR A 114 -6.47 -0.48 8.21
CA TYR A 114 -6.56 -1.93 7.97
C TYR A 114 -5.69 -2.38 6.80
N MET A 115 -5.72 -1.66 5.68
CA MET A 115 -4.89 -2.01 4.52
C MET A 115 -3.39 -1.86 4.81
N VAL A 116 -2.98 -0.70 5.33
CA VAL A 116 -1.56 -0.45 5.66
C VAL A 116 -1.11 -1.35 6.81
N GLY A 117 -1.96 -1.59 7.80
CA GLY A 117 -1.65 -2.46 8.94
C GLY A 117 -1.21 -3.85 8.49
N ILE A 118 -1.96 -4.51 7.61
CA ILE A 118 -1.61 -5.84 7.07
C ILE A 118 -0.29 -5.76 6.29
N ASN A 119 -0.15 -4.77 5.42
CA ASN A 119 1.02 -4.58 4.57
C ASN A 119 2.28 -4.14 5.33
N THR A 120 2.15 -3.70 6.59
CA THR A 120 3.27 -3.41 7.49
C THR A 120 3.62 -4.64 8.33
N CYS A 121 2.60 -5.33 8.86
CA CYS A 121 2.79 -6.47 9.75
C CYS A 121 3.55 -7.61 9.05
N VAL A 122 3.20 -7.93 7.81
CA VAL A 122 3.75 -9.09 7.10
C VAL A 122 5.24 -8.91 6.75
N PRO A 123 5.68 -7.82 6.09
CA PRO A 123 7.10 -7.62 5.78
C PRO A 123 7.95 -7.47 7.04
N LEU A 124 7.46 -6.76 8.07
CA LEU A 124 8.19 -6.59 9.33
C LEU A 124 8.35 -7.94 10.04
N TYR A 125 7.30 -8.77 10.05
CA TYR A 125 7.36 -10.13 10.58
C TYR A 125 8.38 -10.98 9.82
N GLN A 126 8.35 -10.98 8.48
CA GLN A 126 9.29 -11.75 7.67
C GLN A 126 10.74 -11.34 7.94
N GLN A 127 11.05 -10.04 7.87
CA GLN A 127 12.41 -9.53 8.09
C GLN A 127 12.92 -9.77 9.52
N LEU A 128 12.05 -9.68 10.54
CA LEU A 128 12.42 -10.02 11.91
C LEU A 128 12.63 -11.53 12.08
N LYS A 129 11.82 -12.35 11.40
CA LYS A 129 11.94 -13.81 11.45
C LYS A 129 13.17 -14.31 10.70
N GLU A 130 13.58 -13.66 9.63
CA GLU A 130 14.88 -13.95 9.00
C GLU A 130 16.05 -13.70 9.96
N ALA A 131 16.01 -12.60 10.72
CA ALA A 131 17.03 -12.28 11.71
C ALA A 131 16.99 -13.21 12.94
N TYR A 132 15.79 -13.58 13.39
CA TYR A 132 15.55 -14.38 14.61
C TYR A 132 14.48 -15.46 14.37
N PRO A 133 14.82 -16.56 13.66
CA PRO A 133 13.83 -17.53 13.14
C PRO A 133 12.98 -18.23 14.19
N ASN A 134 13.56 -18.52 15.36
CA ASN A 134 12.93 -19.36 16.38
C ASN A 134 12.23 -18.54 17.47
N GLU A 135 12.62 -17.27 17.58
CA GLU A 135 12.23 -16.40 18.68
C GLU A 135 11.07 -15.49 18.32
N ILE A 136 10.92 -15.05 17.06
CA ILE A 136 9.81 -14.17 16.66
C ILE A 136 8.52 -15.00 16.51
N VAL A 137 7.52 -14.65 17.31
CA VAL A 137 6.23 -15.33 17.35
C VAL A 137 5.20 -14.60 16.49
N ALA A 138 5.07 -13.28 16.66
CA ALA A 138 4.10 -12.46 15.94
C ALA A 138 4.52 -10.99 15.90
N VAL A 139 3.99 -10.24 14.93
CA VAL A 139 4.12 -8.78 14.83
C VAL A 139 2.74 -8.20 14.60
N ASN A 140 2.40 -7.15 15.35
CA ASN A 140 1.22 -6.33 15.13
C ASN A 140 1.66 -4.86 15.05
N ALA A 141 1.63 -4.31 13.85
CA ALA A 141 1.93 -2.92 13.52
C ALA A 141 0.70 -2.18 12.98
N MET A 142 -0.51 -2.62 13.34
CA MET A 142 -1.74 -2.00 12.85
C MET A 142 -2.00 -0.63 13.48
N TYR A 143 -1.44 -0.35 14.65
CA TYR A 143 -1.71 0.87 15.40
C TYR A 143 -1.05 2.09 14.74
N THR A 144 -1.91 2.98 14.24
CA THR A 144 -1.54 4.26 13.65
C THR A 144 -0.46 4.08 12.56
N HIS A 145 -0.72 3.20 11.61
CA HIS A 145 0.14 3.03 10.42
C HIS A 145 1.61 2.69 10.76
N GLY A 146 1.82 1.79 11.72
CA GLY A 146 3.16 1.34 12.10
C GLY A 146 3.93 2.30 13.02
N LEU A 147 3.32 3.41 13.46
CA LEU A 147 3.92 4.27 14.51
C LEU A 147 4.07 3.53 15.84
N ILE A 148 3.21 2.53 16.08
CA ILE A 148 3.37 1.58 17.18
C ILE A 148 3.38 0.17 16.60
N ALA A 149 4.47 -0.56 16.88
CA ALA A 149 4.61 -1.97 16.55
C ALA A 149 4.78 -2.80 17.84
N ILE A 150 3.97 -3.84 17.95
CA ILE A 150 4.01 -4.83 19.03
C ILE A 150 4.65 -6.09 18.46
N VAL A 151 5.83 -6.46 18.96
CA VAL A 151 6.53 -7.67 18.56
C VAL A 151 6.48 -8.69 19.69
N SER A 152 5.88 -9.84 19.43
CA SER A 152 5.89 -10.98 20.35
C SER A 152 7.11 -11.84 20.10
N THR A 153 7.90 -12.08 21.14
CA THR A 153 9.15 -12.83 21.03
C THR A 153 9.43 -13.72 22.24
N LYS A 154 10.10 -14.85 22.02
CA LYS A 154 10.64 -15.69 23.09
C LYS A 154 11.91 -15.06 23.65
N SER A 155 12.14 -15.20 24.96
CA SER A 155 13.37 -14.74 25.58
C SER A 155 14.50 -15.74 25.31
N ARG A 156 15.55 -15.28 24.64
CA ARG A 156 16.79 -16.07 24.44
C ARG A 156 17.84 -15.78 25.52
N TYR A 157 17.95 -14.52 25.91
CA TYR A 157 18.87 -14.04 26.94
C TYR A 157 18.37 -12.70 27.52
N GLY A 158 18.92 -12.28 28.66
CA GLY A 158 18.57 -11.00 29.29
C GLY A 158 18.83 -9.82 28.36
N GLY A 159 17.80 -9.02 28.06
CA GLY A 159 17.90 -7.88 27.13
C GLY A 159 17.62 -8.22 25.67
N PHE A 160 17.23 -9.46 25.34
CA PHE A 160 16.91 -9.85 23.96
C PHE A 160 15.78 -9.01 23.34
N ALA A 161 14.77 -8.62 24.12
CA ALA A 161 13.71 -7.72 23.67
C ALA A 161 14.25 -6.37 23.15
N LYS A 162 15.33 -5.85 23.75
CA LYS A 162 15.99 -4.63 23.28
C LYS A 162 16.68 -4.85 21.93
N ALA A 163 17.32 -6.00 21.72
CA ALA A 163 17.93 -6.33 20.44
C ALA A 163 16.88 -6.46 19.33
N VAL A 164 15.75 -7.09 19.61
CA VAL A 164 14.60 -7.19 18.69
C VAL A 164 14.04 -5.79 18.38
N GLY A 165 13.82 -4.96 19.40
CA GLY A 165 13.34 -3.59 19.21
C GLY A 165 14.28 -2.73 18.36
N MET A 166 15.59 -2.77 18.63
CA MET A 166 16.58 -2.06 17.82
C MET A 166 16.59 -2.56 16.37
N ARG A 167 16.48 -3.88 16.16
CA ARG A 167 16.38 -4.43 14.81
C ARG A 167 15.14 -3.91 14.10
N ALA A 168 13.97 -3.96 14.74
CA ALA A 168 12.71 -3.48 14.17
C ALA A 168 12.77 -2.00 13.75
N LEU A 169 13.42 -1.14 14.53
CA LEU A 169 13.59 0.29 14.19
C LEU A 169 14.51 0.53 12.99
N THR A 170 15.40 -0.42 12.68
CA THR A 170 16.29 -0.35 11.50
C THR A 170 15.75 -1.08 10.29
N THR A 171 14.59 -1.73 10.42
CA THR A 171 13.96 -2.48 9.35
C THR A 171 13.16 -1.50 8.48
N PRO A 172 13.40 -1.43 7.15
CA PRO A 172 12.57 -0.64 6.26
C PRO A 172 11.13 -1.17 6.24
N HIS A 173 10.18 -0.33 5.83
CA HIS A 173 8.77 -0.68 5.66
C HIS A 173 8.53 -1.57 4.41
N GLY A 174 9.43 -2.51 4.15
CA GLY A 174 9.59 -3.20 2.86
C GLY A 174 10.44 -2.40 1.88
#